data_AF-A0A925YZQ2-F1
#
_entry.id   AF-A0A925YZQ2-F1
#
_cell.length_a   1.000
_cell.length_b   1.000
_cell.length_c   1.000
_cell.angle_alpha   90.00
_cell.angle_beta   90.00
_cell.angle_gamma   90.00
#
_symmetry.space_group_name_H-M   'P 1'
#
loop_
_entity.id
_entity.type
_entity.pdbx_description
1 polymer ?
#
loop_
_entity_poly.entity_id
_entity_poly.type
_entity_poly.pdbx_seq_one_letter_code
_entity_poly.pdbx_strand_id
1 'polypeptide(L)'
;MENTTINSAEEIKNEPINFWGPFTYMTFFIFFNLIILPNIDMWLHKLFPSKNIHIRMNNYDIEMILYGSAGIFTGIIVYRIIQNTPSWFKFILIGGMYGIILGRLIIEWKLFTVPGN
;
A
#
# COMPACT_ATOMS: atom_id res chain seq x y z
N MET A 1 26.66 40.00 -5.14
CA MET A 1 25.70 39.21 -4.34
C MET A 1 25.24 38.05 -5.21
N GLU A 2 26.02 36.98 -5.24
CA GLU A 2 25.80 35.85 -6.13
C GLU A 2 26.46 34.62 -5.49
N ASN A 3 25.84 34.08 -4.43
CA ASN A 3 26.36 32.85 -3.80
C ASN A 3 25.32 32.04 -3.01
N THR A 4 24.02 32.37 -3.13
CA THR A 4 22.96 31.75 -2.33
C THR A 4 22.22 30.63 -3.06
N THR A 5 22.32 30.55 -4.38
CA THR A 5 21.59 29.58 -5.21
C THR A 5 22.34 28.27 -5.47
N ILE A 6 23.67 28.25 -5.29
CA ILE A 6 24.48 27.04 -5.54
C ILE A 6 24.40 26.07 -4.35
N ASN A 7 24.34 26.59 -3.12
CA ASN A 7 24.30 25.76 -1.91
C ASN A 7 22.99 24.97 -1.75
N SER A 8 21.87 25.48 -2.26
CA SER A 8 20.56 24.78 -2.17
C SER A 8 20.43 23.59 -3.13
N ALA A 9 21.20 23.55 -4.21
CA ALA A 9 21.20 22.42 -5.16
C ALA A 9 22.09 21.26 -4.68
N GLU A 10 23.15 21.55 -3.91
CA GLU A 10 24.04 20.53 -3.35
C GLU A 10 23.50 19.90 -2.06
N GLU A 11 22.69 20.61 -1.26
CA GLU A 11 22.04 20.06 -0.05
C GLU A 11 21.03 18.95 -0.36
N ILE A 12 20.35 18.99 -1.51
CA ILE A 12 19.35 17.97 -1.90
C ILE A 12 20.01 16.59 -2.17
N LYS A 13 21.32 16.56 -2.44
CA LYS A 13 22.04 15.32 -2.79
C LYS A 13 22.49 14.48 -1.59
N ASN A 14 22.44 15.00 -0.37
CA ASN A 14 23.07 14.37 0.80
C ASN A 14 22.09 13.92 1.89
N GLU A 15 20.78 13.96 1.66
CA GLU A 15 19.86 13.27 2.57
C GLU A 15 20.00 11.75 2.40
N PRO A 16 20.29 10.99 3.48
CA PRO A 16 20.33 9.54 3.39
C PRO A 16 18.94 9.06 2.92
N ILE A 17 18.90 8.43 1.74
CA ILE A 17 17.67 7.91 1.16
C ILE A 17 17.01 6.98 2.18
N ASN A 18 15.92 7.44 2.77
CA ASN A 18 15.20 6.68 3.79
C ASN A 18 14.34 5.62 3.11
N PHE A 19 14.98 4.51 2.73
CA PHE A 19 14.39 3.37 2.02
C PHE A 19 13.03 2.95 2.58
N TRP A 20 12.87 2.99 3.90
CA TRP A 20 11.68 2.56 4.61
C TRP A 20 10.42 3.36 4.28
N GLY A 21 10.54 4.65 3.95
CA GLY A 21 9.39 5.50 3.62
C GLY A 21 8.70 5.02 2.35
N PRO A 22 9.33 5.16 1.17
CA PRO A 22 8.78 4.70 -0.10
C PRO A 22 8.38 3.22 -0.07
N PHE A 23 9.17 2.37 0.60
CA PHE A 23 8.87 0.93 0.69
C PHE A 23 7.59 0.64 1.50
N THR A 24 7.34 1.38 2.58
CA THR A 24 6.09 1.27 3.35
C THR A 24 4.91 1.74 2.50
N TYR A 25 5.05 2.85 1.78
CA TYR A 25 3.96 3.40 0.94
C TYR A 25 3.57 2.40 -0.15
N MET A 26 4.56 1.84 -0.84
CA MET A 26 4.35 0.84 -1.88
C MET A 26 3.71 -0.44 -1.32
N THR A 27 4.15 -0.90 -0.15
CA THR A 27 3.58 -2.09 0.50
C THR A 27 2.09 -1.90 0.80
N PHE A 28 1.71 -0.75 1.36
CA PHE A 28 0.30 -0.47 1.64
C PHE A 28 -0.53 -0.25 0.36
N PHE A 29 0.05 0.36 -0.68
CA PHE A 29 -0.59 0.46 -1.99
C PHE A 29 -0.93 -0.92 -2.56
N ILE A 30 0.04 -1.84 -2.55
CA ILE A 30 -0.16 -3.22 -3.03
C ILE A 30 -1.18 -3.94 -2.17
N PHE A 31 -1.09 -3.82 -0.84
CA PHE A 31 -2.02 -4.47 0.08
C PHE A 31 -3.46 -4.00 -0.14
N PHE A 32 -3.69 -2.70 -0.30
CA PHE A 32 -5.05 -2.18 -0.53
C PHE A 32 -5.63 -2.65 -1.87
N ASN A 33 -4.83 -2.69 -2.94
CA ASN A 33 -5.30 -3.12 -4.25
C ASN A 33 -5.48 -4.64 -4.37
N LEU A 34 -4.58 -5.44 -3.81
CA LEU A 34 -4.65 -6.90 -3.92
C LEU A 34 -5.50 -7.55 -2.83
N ILE A 35 -5.57 -6.95 -1.65
CA ILE A 35 -6.29 -7.55 -0.52
C ILE A 35 -7.64 -6.90 -0.29
N ILE A 36 -7.66 -5.57 -0.16
CA ILE A 36 -8.85 -4.84 0.28
C ILE A 36 -9.85 -4.68 -0.87
N LEU A 37 -9.42 -4.15 -2.02
CA LEU A 37 -10.29 -3.92 -3.17
C LEU A 37 -11.17 -5.13 -3.54
N PRO A 38 -10.63 -6.35 -3.75
CA PRO A 38 -11.48 -7.50 -4.11
C PRO A 38 -12.40 -7.97 -2.98
N ASN A 39 -12.11 -7.63 -1.72
CA ASN A 39 -12.84 -8.09 -0.54
C ASN A 39 -13.72 -7.02 0.11
N ILE A 40 -13.70 -5.78 -0.39
CA ILE A 40 -14.28 -4.63 0.31
C ILE A 40 -15.78 -4.84 0.58
N ASP A 41 -16.52 -5.35 -0.40
CA ASP A 41 -17.96 -5.61 -0.29
C ASP A 41 -18.25 -6.64 0.81
N MET A 42 -17.45 -7.72 0.87
CA MET A 42 -17.57 -8.74 1.91
C MET A 42 -17.27 -8.17 3.30
N TRP A 43 -16.25 -7.31 3.42
CA TRP A 43 -15.87 -6.71 4.69
C TRP A 43 -16.89 -5.67 5.17
N LEU A 44 -17.40 -4.83 4.27
CA LEU A 44 -18.46 -3.86 4.57
C LEU A 44 -19.76 -4.54 4.95
N HIS A 45 -20.14 -5.61 4.25
CA HIS A 45 -21.32 -6.39 4.60
C HIS A 45 -21.17 -7.06 5.98
N LYS A 46 -19.96 -7.50 6.34
CA LYS A 46 -19.69 -8.01 7.70
C LYS A 46 -19.72 -6.91 8.77
N LEU A 47 -19.18 -5.74 8.48
CA LEU A 47 -19.16 -4.61 9.42
C LEU A 47 -20.54 -3.97 9.60
N PHE A 48 -21.32 -3.89 8.53
CA PHE A 48 -22.62 -3.24 8.48
C PHE A 48 -23.67 -4.17 7.82
N PRO A 49 -24.05 -5.27 8.49
CA PRO A 49 -24.96 -6.28 7.91
C PRO A 49 -26.37 -5.73 7.61
N SER A 50 -26.73 -4.58 8.19
CA SER A 50 -28.02 -3.93 7.97
C SER A 50 -28.06 -3.03 6.71
N LYS A 51 -26.91 -2.73 6.10
CA LYS A 51 -26.84 -1.96 4.85
C LYS A 51 -26.20 -2.82 3.76
N ASN A 52 -26.95 -3.07 2.69
CA ASN A 52 -26.38 -3.57 1.43
C ASN A 52 -25.56 -2.46 0.76
N ILE A 53 -24.34 -2.25 1.26
CA ILE A 53 -23.40 -1.28 0.71
C ILE A 53 -22.55 -2.00 -0.34
N HIS A 54 -22.89 -1.78 -1.61
CA HIS A 54 -22.03 -2.14 -2.73
C HIS A 54 -21.21 -0.91 -3.09
N ILE A 55 -19.90 -0.95 -2.85
CA ILE A 55 -19.00 0.18 -3.18
C ILE A 55 -18.34 -0.04 -4.54
N ARG A 56 -18.65 -1.14 -5.23
CA ARG A 56 -18.16 -1.35 -6.59
C ARG A 56 -18.64 -0.25 -7.53
N MET A 57 -17.71 0.61 -7.92
CA MET A 57 -17.86 1.52 -9.04
C MET A 57 -17.84 0.69 -10.33
N ASN A 58 -18.61 1.12 -11.32
CA ASN A 58 -18.72 0.42 -12.60
C ASN A 58 -17.41 0.43 -13.43
N ASN A 59 -16.33 1.03 -12.90
CA ASN A 59 -15.05 1.18 -13.56
C ASN A 59 -13.90 0.81 -12.60
N TYR A 60 -13.29 -0.34 -12.86
CA TYR A 60 -12.20 -0.91 -12.07
C TYR A 60 -10.96 0.00 -12.01
N ASP A 61 -10.69 0.79 -13.07
CA ASP A 61 -9.53 1.69 -13.10
C ASP A 61 -9.65 2.80 -12.05
N ILE A 62 -10.86 3.32 -11.89
CA ILE A 62 -11.16 4.38 -10.91
C ILE A 62 -11.04 3.82 -9.50
N GLU A 63 -11.51 2.60 -9.27
CA GLU A 63 -11.38 1.94 -7.97
C GLU A 63 -9.90 1.72 -7.63
N MET A 64 -9.10 1.21 -8.56
CA MET A 64 -7.67 0.99 -8.33
C MET A 64 -6.96 2.29 -7.93
N ILE A 65 -7.32 3.42 -8.53
CA ILE A 65 -6.77 4.74 -8.17
C ILE A 65 -7.24 5.17 -6.77
N LEU A 66 -8.53 5.02 -6.46
CA LEU A 66 -9.11 5.40 -5.16
C LEU A 66 -8.54 4.55 -4.01
N TYR A 67 -8.52 3.23 -4.16
CA TYR A 67 -7.98 2.32 -3.16
C TYR A 67 -6.46 2.34 -3.10
N GLY A 68 -5.80 2.52 -4.24
CA GLY A 68 -4.37 2.74 -4.30
C GLY A 68 -3.94 4.02 -3.56
N SER A 69 -4.62 5.13 -3.81
CA SER A 69 -4.35 6.39 -3.08
C SER A 69 -4.65 6.25 -1.59
N ALA A 70 -5.77 5.62 -1.20
CA ALA A 70 -6.06 5.32 0.21
C ALA A 70 -4.97 4.45 0.86
N GLY A 71 -4.44 3.47 0.12
CA GLY A 71 -3.30 2.66 0.53
C GLY A 71 -2.04 3.50 0.75
N ILE A 72 -1.71 4.41 -0.17
CA ILE A 72 -0.56 5.32 -0.02
C ILE A 72 -0.73 6.22 1.21
N PHE A 73 -1.90 6.84 1.40
CA PHE A 73 -2.17 7.67 2.58
C PHE A 73 -2.03 6.88 3.88
N THR A 74 -2.55 5.66 3.91
CA THR A 74 -2.41 4.76 5.06
C THR A 74 -0.94 4.43 5.31
N GLY A 75 -0.18 4.12 4.25
CA GLY A 75 1.25 3.87 4.33
C GLY A 75 2.05 5.07 4.86
N ILE A 76 1.67 6.30 4.49
CA ILE A 76 2.27 7.54 5.01
C ILE A 76 2.03 7.66 6.52
N ILE A 77 0.78 7.44 6.96
CA ILE A 77 0.42 7.51 8.38
C ILE A 77 1.18 6.45 9.18
N VAL A 78 1.16 5.20 8.70
CA VAL A 78 1.85 4.09 9.36
C VAL A 78 3.34 4.35 9.43
N TYR A 79 3.96 4.80 8.33
CA TYR A 79 5.37 5.15 8.32
C TYR A 79 5.70 6.23 9.34
N ARG A 80 4.91 7.30 9.47
CA ARG A 80 5.10 8.33 10.51
C ARG A 80 5.05 7.77 11.93
N ILE A 81 4.22 6.76 12.18
CA ILE A 81 4.13 6.09 13.48
C ILE A 81 5.38 5.22 13.72
N ILE A 82 5.85 4.51 12.71
CA ILE A 82 6.97 3.56 12.83
C ILE A 82 8.33 4.16 12.46
N GLN A 83 8.42 5.44 12.09
CA GLN A 83 9.66 6.02 11.57
C GLN A 83 10.82 5.90 12.57
N ASN A 84 10.51 6.05 13.86
CA ASN A 84 11.46 5.98 14.97
C ASN A 84 11.63 4.57 15.57
N THR A 85 10.89 3.56 15.10
CA THR A 85 11.06 2.19 15.62
C THR A 85 12.26 1.50 14.98
N PRO A 86 12.83 0.49 15.67
CA PRO A 86 13.93 -0.31 15.14
C PRO A 86 13.60 -0.96 13.81
N SER A 87 14.59 -1.08 12.94
CA SER A 87 14.43 -1.65 11.60
C SER A 87 13.90 -3.09 11.61
N TRP A 88 14.24 -3.90 12.62
CA TRP A 88 13.72 -5.27 12.75
C TRP A 88 12.19 -5.30 12.90
N PHE A 89 11.61 -4.32 13.61
CA PHE A 89 10.16 -4.21 13.77
C PHE A 89 9.49 -3.85 12.44
N LYS A 90 10.09 -2.93 11.68
CA LYS A 90 9.63 -2.59 10.32
C LYS A 90 9.68 -3.80 9.39
N PHE A 91 10.74 -4.62 9.48
CA PHE A 91 10.85 -5.88 8.74
C PHE A 91 9.74 -6.86 9.10
N ILE A 92 9.42 -7.05 10.38
CA ILE A 92 8.35 -7.96 10.80
C ILE A 92 7.00 -7.46 10.28
N LEU A 93 6.73 -6.16 10.41
CA LEU A 93 5.47 -5.56 9.96
C LEU A 93 5.29 -5.74 8.45
N ILE A 94 6.28 -5.31 7.66
CA ILE A 94 6.22 -5.43 6.21
C ILE A 94 6.26 -6.90 5.77
N GLY A 95 7.11 -7.72 6.38
CA GLY A 95 7.19 -9.15 6.10
C GLY A 95 5.87 -9.88 6.38
N GLY A 96 5.18 -9.54 7.46
CA GLY A 96 3.84 -10.05 7.75
C GLY A 96 2.81 -9.66 6.69
N MET A 97 2.83 -8.39 6.24
CA MET A 97 1.96 -7.95 5.14
C MET A 97 2.23 -8.70 3.84
N TYR A 98 3.50 -8.88 3.46
CA TYR A 98 3.85 -9.67 2.28
C TYR A 98 3.52 -11.15 2.44
N GLY A 99 3.60 -11.71 3.64
CA GLY A 99 3.12 -13.06 3.94
C GLY A 99 1.64 -13.21 3.64
N ILE A 100 0.81 -12.22 4.00
CA ILE A 100 -0.63 -12.20 3.68
C ILE A 100 -0.83 -12.07 2.16
N ILE A 101 -0.11 -11.16 1.51
CA ILE A 101 -0.20 -10.95 0.05
C ILE A 101 0.17 -12.23 -0.70
N LEU A 102 1.29 -12.87 -0.36
CA LEU A 102 1.74 -14.13 -0.94
C LEU A 102 0.77 -15.27 -0.65
N GLY A 103 0.31 -15.40 0.59
CA GLY A 103 -0.68 -16.41 0.97
C GLY A 103 -1.94 -16.32 0.12
N ARG A 104 -2.42 -15.09 -0.13
CA ARG A 104 -3.56 -14.88 -1.03
C ARG A 104 -3.26 -15.25 -2.47
N LEU A 105 -2.12 -14.81 -3.02
CA LEU A 105 -1.70 -15.15 -4.38
C LEU A 105 -1.61 -16.66 -4.59
N ILE A 106 -1.19 -17.42 -3.57
CA ILE A 106 -1.14 -18.89 -3.61
C ILE A 106 -2.55 -19.50 -3.61
N ILE A 107 -3.46 -19.00 -2.77
CA ILE A 107 -4.85 -19.51 -2.69
C ILE A 107 -5.60 -19.20 -4.00
N GLU A 108 -5.42 -18.00 -4.54
CA GLU A 108 -6.05 -17.54 -5.77
C GLU A 108 -5.21 -17.87 -7.02
N TRP A 109 -4.20 -18.75 -6.90
CA TRP A 109 -3.31 -19.13 -8.02
C TRP A 109 -4.07 -19.62 -9.25
N LYS A 110 -5.24 -20.24 -9.06
CA LYS A 110 -6.14 -20.69 -10.13
C LYS A 110 -6.82 -19.56 -10.92
N LEU A 111 -6.94 -18.35 -10.35
CA LEU A 111 -7.47 -17.17 -11.03
C LEU A 111 -6.41 -16.45 -11.88
N PHE A 112 -5.12 -16.64 -11.55
CA PHE A 112 -3.99 -16.03 -12.26
C PHE A 112 -3.31 -16.96 -13.27
N THR A 113 -3.61 -18.26 -13.20
CA THR A 113 -3.27 -19.18 -14.29
C THR A 113 -4.38 -19.10 -15.34
N VAL A 114 -4.04 -18.59 -16.53
CA VAL A 114 -4.90 -18.65 -17.72
C VAL A 114 -5.50 -20.06 -17.79
N PRO A 115 -6.82 -20.23 -17.99
CA PRO A 115 -7.39 -21.55 -18.17
C PRO A 115 -6.69 -22.18 -19.37
N GLY A 116 -5.83 -23.16 -19.09
CA GLY A 116 -5.27 -24.03 -20.11
C GLY A 116 -6.42 -24.82 -20.70
N ASN A 117 -6.60 -24.69 -22.01
CA ASN A 117 -7.53 -25.47 -22.84
C ASN A 117 -7.67 -26.94 -22.40
#